data_AF-A0A972DBQ8-F1
#
_entry.id   AF-A0A972DBQ8-F1
#
_cell.length_a   1.000
_cell.length_b   1.000
_cell.length_c   1.000
_cell.angle_alpha   90.00
_cell.angle_beta   90.00
_cell.angle_gamma   90.00
#
_symmetry.space_group_name_H-M   'P 1'
#
loop_
_entity.id
_entity.type
_entity.pdbx_description
1 polymer ?
#
loop_
_entity_poly.entity_id
_entity_poly.type
_entity_poly.pdbx_seq_one_letter_code
_entity_poly.pdbx_strand_id
1 'polypeptide(L)'
;MRFLLPLVLVTGCTIGLSAEEPVSVGSPLAGHLVKGVSLPPQGEGYVLLRPEEPTHFGTPSLVGLVQRVAAGVARRHPGGAPLVVGDLSARYGGAHPRHRTHRNGRDVDIFYPMLSLDGRSEGGRPYLHLGRFGAARGGEQGRLDLPRAFSLVELLLQDPETEVQWIFCERGLKARLLRYGVAVGADPEVLFRASWVLQQPTGAAPHDDHFHVRVFCSPRERALGCEDRPPHWPWVEMKEDSARPNEGDDQLLTWIGEGGL
;
A
#
# COMPACT_ATOMS: atom_id res chain seq x y z
N MET A 1 31.64 -49.48 -45.33
CA MET A 1 31.66 -48.71 -44.07
C MET A 1 30.77 -47.49 -44.23
N ARG A 2 29.55 -47.49 -43.66
CA ARG A 2 28.64 -46.34 -43.62
C ARG A 2 28.69 -45.78 -42.20
N PHE A 3 29.24 -44.58 -42.01
CA PHE A 3 29.21 -43.88 -40.73
C PHE A 3 27.84 -43.22 -40.57
N LEU A 4 27.09 -43.63 -39.55
CA LEU A 4 25.89 -42.94 -39.06
C LEU A 4 26.35 -41.91 -38.02
N LEU A 5 26.18 -40.62 -38.32
CA LEU A 5 26.32 -39.53 -37.35
C LEU A 5 25.07 -39.52 -36.45
N PRO A 6 25.19 -39.51 -35.11
CA PRO A 6 24.03 -39.37 -34.25
C PRO A 6 23.60 -37.89 -34.26
N LEU A 7 22.37 -37.64 -34.71
CA LEU A 7 21.71 -36.35 -34.55
C LEU A 7 21.32 -36.21 -33.07
N VAL A 8 22.13 -35.48 -32.29
CA VAL A 8 21.77 -35.07 -30.94
C VAL A 8 20.70 -33.99 -31.06
N LEU A 9 19.44 -34.36 -30.85
CA LEU A 9 18.37 -33.41 -30.59
C LEU A 9 18.63 -32.79 -29.21
N VAL A 10 19.22 -31.61 -29.20
CA VAL A 10 19.17 -30.73 -28.04
C VAL A 10 17.74 -30.22 -27.97
N THR A 11 16.89 -30.90 -27.20
CA THR A 11 15.64 -30.32 -26.71
C THR A 11 16.02 -29.19 -25.76
N GLY A 12 16.25 -28.01 -26.33
CA GLY A 12 16.28 -26.77 -25.58
C GLY A 12 14.95 -26.69 -24.85
N CYS A 13 15.00 -26.82 -23.53
CA CYS A 13 13.88 -26.45 -22.69
C CYS A 13 13.73 -24.94 -22.92
N THR A 14 12.83 -24.57 -23.84
CA THR A 14 12.31 -23.22 -23.88
C THR A 14 11.57 -23.07 -22.56
N ILE A 15 12.27 -22.53 -21.56
CA ILE A 15 11.61 -21.81 -20.48
C ILE A 15 10.82 -20.75 -21.25
N GLY A 16 9.53 -21.02 -21.47
CA GLY A 16 8.65 -20.03 -22.00
C GLY A 16 8.81 -18.85 -21.07
N LEU A 17 9.44 -17.77 -21.55
CA LEU A 17 9.23 -16.46 -20.95
C LEU A 17 7.72 -16.26 -21.03
N SER A 18 7.06 -16.56 -19.90
CA SER A 18 5.63 -16.38 -19.73
C SER A 18 5.31 -14.98 -20.21
N ALA A 19 4.22 -14.83 -20.97
CA ALA A 19 3.68 -13.52 -21.31
C ALA A 19 3.76 -12.63 -20.06
N GLU A 20 4.58 -11.57 -20.12
CA GLU A 20 5.06 -10.83 -18.94
C GLU A 20 3.96 -10.63 -17.88
N GLU A 21 4.28 -10.88 -16.61
CA GLU A 21 3.34 -10.75 -15.49
C GLU A 21 3.11 -9.28 -15.09
N PRO A 22 2.00 -8.95 -14.42
CA PRO A 22 1.81 -7.61 -13.86
C PRO A 22 2.95 -7.27 -12.91
N VAL A 23 3.66 -6.16 -13.16
CA VAL A 23 4.83 -5.80 -12.36
C VAL A 23 4.97 -4.30 -12.17
N SER A 24 5.27 -3.92 -10.93
CA SER A 24 5.76 -2.59 -10.56
C SER A 24 7.25 -2.47 -10.87
N VAL A 25 7.66 -1.44 -11.59
CA VAL A 25 9.08 -1.20 -11.90
C VAL A 25 9.50 0.19 -11.44
N GLY A 26 10.69 0.27 -10.85
CA GLY A 26 11.25 1.47 -10.25
C GLY A 26 10.51 1.89 -8.98
N SER A 27 10.69 3.16 -8.61
CA SER A 27 10.11 3.73 -7.41
C SER A 27 8.76 4.42 -7.69
N PRO A 28 7.91 4.62 -6.66
CA PRO A 28 6.63 5.33 -6.82
C PRO A 28 6.72 6.74 -7.42
N LEU A 29 7.89 7.39 -7.35
CA LEU A 29 8.15 8.72 -7.93
C LEU A 29 8.74 8.68 -9.34
N ALA A 30 9.33 7.54 -9.73
CA ALA A 30 10.07 7.37 -10.98
C ALA A 30 10.02 5.89 -11.35
N GLY A 31 8.89 5.49 -11.91
CA GLY A 31 8.60 4.10 -12.22
C GLY A 31 7.50 3.99 -13.27
N HIS A 32 7.19 2.76 -13.63
CA HIS A 32 6.12 2.40 -14.55
C HIS A 32 5.42 1.13 -14.09
N LEU A 33 4.25 0.87 -14.67
CA LEU A 33 3.44 -0.30 -14.37
C LEU A 33 3.31 -1.12 -15.64
N VAL A 34 3.83 -2.34 -15.62
CA VAL A 34 3.68 -3.28 -16.73
C VAL A 34 2.46 -4.14 -16.46
N LYS A 35 1.53 -4.20 -17.41
CA LYS A 35 0.31 -5.04 -17.37
C LYS A 35 -0.47 -4.93 -16.07
N GLY A 36 -0.56 -3.71 -15.54
CA GLY A 36 -1.37 -3.41 -14.37
C GLY A 36 -2.82 -3.85 -14.56
N VAL A 37 -3.46 -4.19 -13.43
CA VAL A 37 -4.87 -4.54 -13.39
C VAL A 37 -5.69 -3.32 -13.00
N SER A 38 -6.87 -3.15 -13.61
CA SER A 38 -7.79 -2.06 -13.24
C SER A 38 -8.57 -2.46 -11.99
N LEU A 39 -8.70 -1.55 -11.04
CA LEU A 39 -9.70 -1.66 -9.99
C LEU A 39 -11.10 -1.49 -10.62
N PRO A 40 -12.08 -2.38 -10.36
CA PRO A 40 -13.44 -2.20 -10.88
C PRO A 40 -14.09 -0.92 -10.35
N PRO A 41 -14.97 -0.24 -11.13
CA PRO A 41 -15.65 1.00 -10.74
C PRO A 41 -16.38 0.98 -9.39
N GLN A 42 -16.80 -0.20 -8.95
CA GLN A 42 -17.42 -0.42 -7.65
C GLN A 42 -17.19 -1.87 -7.21
N GLY A 43 -17.26 -2.09 -5.90
CA GLY A 43 -17.22 -3.42 -5.30
C GLY A 43 -17.80 -3.39 -3.90
N GLU A 44 -17.68 -4.49 -3.15
CA GLU A 44 -18.15 -4.55 -1.77
C GLU A 44 -17.43 -3.50 -0.92
N GLY A 45 -18.18 -2.49 -0.45
CA GLY A 45 -17.68 -1.46 0.44
C GLY A 45 -16.92 -0.30 -0.21
N TYR A 46 -16.83 -0.20 -1.54
CA TYR A 46 -16.21 0.95 -2.20
C TYR A 46 -16.85 1.33 -3.55
N VAL A 47 -16.62 2.59 -3.93
CA VAL A 47 -16.87 3.14 -5.26
C VAL A 47 -15.64 3.92 -5.72
N LEU A 48 -15.36 3.91 -7.02
CA LEU A 48 -14.34 4.77 -7.62
C LEU A 48 -14.85 6.19 -7.79
N LEU A 49 -13.98 7.15 -7.50
CA LEU A 49 -14.11 8.52 -7.95
C LEU A 49 -13.72 8.60 -9.43
N ARG A 50 -14.56 9.21 -10.27
CA ARG A 50 -14.28 9.42 -11.71
C ARG A 50 -13.92 8.10 -12.43
N PRO A 51 -14.77 7.06 -12.37
CA PRO A 51 -14.46 5.73 -12.92
C PRO A 51 -14.11 5.70 -14.42
N GLU A 52 -14.46 6.76 -15.16
CA GLU A 52 -14.13 6.96 -16.57
C GLU A 52 -12.65 7.34 -16.82
N GLU A 53 -11.93 7.82 -15.79
CA GLU A 53 -10.55 8.25 -15.94
C GLU A 53 -9.56 7.07 -15.94
N PRO A 54 -8.50 7.12 -16.76
CA PRO A 54 -7.54 6.02 -16.90
C PRO A 54 -6.48 5.99 -15.78
N THR A 55 -6.87 6.31 -14.54
CA THR A 55 -6.00 6.46 -13.36
C THR A 55 -6.23 5.40 -12.29
N HIS A 56 -6.91 4.31 -12.60
CA HIS A 56 -7.36 3.30 -11.63
C HIS A 56 -6.64 1.95 -11.78
N PHE A 57 -5.36 1.98 -12.14
CA PHE A 57 -4.56 0.78 -12.37
C PHE A 57 -3.54 0.56 -11.27
N GLY A 58 -3.36 -0.70 -10.87
CA GLY A 58 -2.42 -1.09 -9.84
C GLY A 58 -1.80 -2.45 -10.11
N THR A 59 -0.91 -2.87 -9.22
CA THR A 59 -0.48 -4.27 -9.15
C THR A 59 -1.64 -5.12 -8.60
N PRO A 60 -1.67 -6.44 -8.87
CA PRO A 60 -2.68 -7.33 -8.30
C PRO A 60 -2.75 -7.24 -6.77
N SER A 61 -1.61 -7.09 -6.10
CA SER A 61 -1.53 -6.94 -4.65
C SER A 61 -2.22 -5.67 -4.14
N LEU A 62 -2.03 -4.52 -4.83
CA LEU A 62 -2.69 -3.27 -4.46
C LEU A 62 -4.21 -3.34 -4.70
N VAL A 63 -4.62 -3.83 -5.87
CA VAL A 63 -6.05 -3.92 -6.22
C VAL A 63 -6.78 -4.89 -5.28
N GLY A 64 -6.18 -6.04 -4.99
CA GLY A 64 -6.70 -7.01 -4.02
C GLY A 64 -6.80 -6.42 -2.61
N LEU A 65 -5.78 -5.69 -2.15
CA LEU A 65 -5.80 -5.00 -0.85
C LEU A 65 -6.99 -4.05 -0.74
N VAL A 66 -7.20 -3.18 -1.74
CA VAL A 66 -8.32 -2.22 -1.73
C VAL A 66 -9.66 -2.94 -1.62
N GLN A 67 -9.86 -4.00 -2.40
CA GLN A 67 -11.11 -4.76 -2.38
C GLN A 67 -11.35 -5.46 -1.04
N ARG A 68 -10.34 -6.16 -0.49
CA ARG A 68 -10.46 -6.86 0.80
C ARG A 68 -10.71 -5.91 1.95
N VAL A 69 -9.96 -4.81 2.01
CA VAL A 69 -10.08 -3.80 3.06
C VAL A 69 -11.43 -3.10 3.00
N ALA A 70 -11.87 -2.67 1.82
CA ALA A 70 -13.18 -2.04 1.65
C ALA A 70 -14.33 -2.95 2.09
N ALA A 71 -14.28 -4.23 1.67
CA ALA A 71 -15.25 -5.23 2.07
C ALA A 71 -15.21 -5.47 3.59
N GLY A 72 -14.01 -5.53 4.18
CA GLY A 72 -13.83 -5.63 5.63
C GLY A 72 -14.44 -4.45 6.40
N VAL A 73 -14.23 -3.21 5.93
CA VAL A 73 -14.83 -2.01 6.54
C VAL A 73 -16.35 -2.07 6.44
N ALA A 74 -16.91 -2.45 5.29
CA ALA A 74 -18.36 -2.58 5.12
C ALA A 74 -18.97 -3.62 6.05
N ARG A 75 -18.30 -4.77 6.26
CA ARG A 75 -18.75 -5.81 7.19
C ARG A 75 -18.67 -5.37 8.65
N ARG A 76 -17.63 -4.61 9.04
CA ARG A 76 -17.48 -4.09 10.41
C ARG A 76 -18.45 -2.94 10.73
N HIS A 77 -18.92 -2.23 9.70
CA HIS A 77 -19.82 -1.07 9.83
C HIS A 77 -21.05 -1.20 8.93
N PRO A 78 -21.99 -2.11 9.24
CA PRO A 78 -23.20 -2.29 8.46
C PRO A 78 -24.00 -0.99 8.32
N GLY A 79 -24.44 -0.68 7.10
CA GLY A 79 -25.17 0.58 6.79
C GLY A 79 -24.28 1.81 6.60
N GLY A 80 -22.95 1.67 6.75
CA GLY A 80 -22.00 2.72 6.37
C GLY A 80 -21.99 2.96 4.86
N ALA A 81 -21.80 4.23 4.45
CA ALA A 81 -21.63 4.56 3.04
C ALA A 81 -20.37 3.89 2.47
N PRO A 82 -20.29 3.56 1.17
CA PRO A 82 -19.06 3.02 0.58
C PRO A 82 -17.85 3.94 0.79
N LEU A 83 -16.66 3.36 0.90
CA LEU A 83 -15.40 4.12 0.78
C LEU A 83 -15.30 4.71 -0.62
N VAL A 84 -14.79 5.93 -0.73
CA VAL A 84 -14.55 6.58 -2.02
C VAL A 84 -13.07 6.46 -2.33
N VAL A 85 -12.75 5.67 -3.34
CA VAL A 85 -11.39 5.40 -3.79
C VAL A 85 -11.06 6.37 -4.93
N GLY A 86 -9.96 7.10 -4.77
CA GLY A 86 -9.43 8.04 -5.75
C GLY A 86 -8.47 7.39 -6.74
N ASP A 87 -7.46 8.15 -7.11
CA ASP A 87 -6.49 7.73 -8.11
C ASP A 87 -5.60 6.60 -7.58
N LEU A 88 -5.31 5.64 -8.45
CA LEU A 88 -4.17 4.72 -8.39
C LEU A 88 -3.16 5.21 -9.45
N SER A 89 -2.53 4.31 -10.21
CA SER A 89 -1.68 4.67 -11.34
C SER A 89 -2.45 4.78 -12.66
N ALA A 90 -1.85 5.50 -13.60
CA ALA A 90 -2.23 5.38 -15.00
C ALA A 90 -2.03 3.92 -15.50
N ARG A 91 -2.69 3.55 -16.61
CA ARG A 91 -2.64 2.19 -17.17
C ARG A 91 -1.25 1.58 -17.30
N TYR A 92 -0.26 2.39 -17.66
CA TYR A 92 1.14 1.97 -17.81
C TYR A 92 2.05 2.59 -16.74
N GLY A 93 1.47 3.17 -15.70
CA GLY A 93 2.21 3.95 -14.72
C GLY A 93 2.81 5.21 -15.33
N GLY A 94 4.03 5.57 -14.92
CA GLY A 94 4.71 6.77 -15.42
C GLY A 94 4.13 8.06 -14.85
N ALA A 95 4.31 9.17 -15.58
CA ALA A 95 3.84 10.47 -15.13
C ALA A 95 2.32 10.46 -14.90
N HIS A 96 1.90 10.85 -13.70
CA HIS A 96 0.48 10.96 -13.34
C HIS A 96 0.01 12.42 -13.48
N PRO A 97 -1.20 12.68 -14.01
CA PRO A 97 -1.67 14.05 -14.28
C PRO A 97 -1.85 14.89 -13.00
N ARG A 98 -2.16 14.24 -11.88
CA ARG A 98 -2.44 14.92 -10.60
C ARG A 98 -1.38 14.67 -9.52
N HIS A 99 -0.53 13.67 -9.71
CA HIS A 99 0.31 13.13 -8.64
C HIS A 99 1.79 13.12 -9.00
N ARG A 100 2.63 13.46 -8.03
CA ARG A 100 4.09 13.28 -8.16
C ARG A 100 4.50 11.81 -8.03
N THR A 101 3.72 11.06 -7.26
CA THR A 101 3.78 9.60 -7.01
C THR A 101 2.79 8.87 -7.92
N HIS A 102 2.28 7.69 -7.56
CA HIS A 102 1.32 6.90 -8.34
C HIS A 102 1.87 6.45 -9.69
N ARG A 103 3.18 6.24 -9.80
CA ARG A 103 3.80 5.95 -11.09
C ARG A 103 4.00 4.48 -11.39
N ASN A 104 3.84 3.58 -10.42
CA ASN A 104 4.24 2.18 -10.57
C ASN A 104 3.22 1.17 -10.01
N GLY A 105 1.96 1.59 -9.83
CA GLY A 105 0.85 0.71 -9.42
C GLY A 105 0.83 0.33 -7.94
N ARG A 106 1.51 1.10 -7.07
CA ARG A 106 1.67 0.81 -5.64
C ARG A 106 1.06 1.85 -4.69
N ASP A 107 0.46 2.90 -5.24
CA ASP A 107 -0.20 3.94 -4.46
C ASP A 107 -1.70 3.98 -4.74
N VAL A 108 -2.50 4.30 -3.74
CA VAL A 108 -3.95 4.53 -3.86
C VAL A 108 -4.40 5.65 -2.91
N ASP A 109 -5.24 6.55 -3.41
CA ASP A 109 -5.93 7.53 -2.57
C ASP A 109 -7.27 6.96 -2.08
N ILE A 110 -7.56 7.10 -0.79
CA ILE A 110 -8.86 6.73 -0.20
C ILE A 110 -9.37 7.93 0.60
N PHE A 111 -10.45 8.54 0.14
CA PHE A 111 -11.01 9.72 0.80
C PHE A 111 -11.59 9.35 2.17
N TYR A 112 -11.44 10.26 3.13
CA TYR A 112 -11.86 10.01 4.51
C TYR A 112 -13.35 9.66 4.59
N PRO A 113 -13.76 8.57 5.26
CA PRO A 113 -15.17 8.34 5.55
C PRO A 113 -15.68 9.46 6.47
N MET A 114 -16.90 9.94 6.21
CA MET A 114 -17.43 11.15 6.84
C MET A 114 -18.73 10.87 7.61
N LEU A 115 -19.01 11.74 8.57
CA LEU A 115 -20.31 11.89 9.20
C LEU A 115 -20.84 13.28 8.88
N SER A 116 -22.10 13.36 8.47
CA SER A 116 -22.85 14.61 8.42
C SER A 116 -23.10 15.16 9.83
N LEU A 117 -23.65 16.38 9.94
CA LEU A 117 -23.92 17.01 11.24
C LEU A 117 -24.93 16.24 12.08
N ASP A 118 -25.92 15.61 11.45
CA ASP A 118 -26.91 14.73 12.06
C ASP A 118 -26.39 13.30 12.31
N GLY A 119 -25.12 13.02 12.00
CA GLY A 119 -24.46 11.76 12.32
C GLY A 119 -24.72 10.63 11.31
N ARG A 120 -25.28 10.93 10.14
CA ARG A 120 -25.40 9.95 9.06
C ARG A 120 -24.04 9.67 8.44
N SER A 121 -23.77 8.40 8.14
CA SER A 121 -22.54 7.99 7.45
C SER A 121 -22.53 8.46 6.00
N GLU A 122 -21.40 8.98 5.57
CA GLU A 122 -21.13 9.52 4.25
C GLU A 122 -19.82 8.93 3.69
N GLY A 123 -19.77 8.84 2.36
CA GLY A 123 -18.53 8.54 1.66
C GLY A 123 -17.57 9.72 1.74
N GLY A 124 -16.31 9.48 1.42
CA GLY A 124 -15.34 10.55 1.34
C GLY A 124 -15.67 11.55 0.23
N ARG A 125 -15.45 12.83 0.50
CA ARG A 125 -15.75 13.92 -0.42
C ARG A 125 -14.45 14.43 -1.05
N PRO A 126 -14.31 14.38 -2.38
CA PRO A 126 -13.13 14.91 -3.05
C PRO A 126 -12.87 16.36 -2.69
N TYR A 127 -11.61 16.70 -2.36
CA TYR A 127 -11.17 18.05 -2.01
C TYR A 127 -11.79 18.65 -0.73
N LEU A 128 -12.46 17.82 0.09
CA LEU A 128 -12.96 18.24 1.40
C LEU A 128 -11.83 18.16 2.45
N HIS A 129 -11.21 19.29 2.75
CA HIS A 129 -10.14 19.35 3.73
C HIS A 129 -10.67 19.32 5.17
N LEU A 130 -10.08 18.48 6.02
CA LEU A 130 -10.35 18.38 7.44
C LEU A 130 -9.30 19.12 8.25
N GLY A 131 -9.72 19.81 9.31
CA GLY A 131 -8.78 20.36 10.29
C GLY A 131 -8.23 19.27 11.21
N ARG A 132 -7.22 19.62 12.02
CA ARG A 132 -6.60 18.70 13.00
C ARG A 132 -7.57 18.03 14.00
N PHE A 133 -8.78 18.56 14.13
CA PHE A 133 -9.85 18.03 14.98
C PHE A 133 -10.81 17.10 14.23
N GLY A 134 -10.58 16.84 12.95
CA GLY A 134 -11.43 16.02 12.09
C GLY A 134 -12.71 16.72 11.61
N ALA A 135 -12.85 18.03 11.82
CA ALA A 135 -13.98 18.81 11.29
C ALA A 135 -13.66 19.33 9.89
N ALA A 136 -14.68 19.37 9.01
CA ALA A 136 -14.59 19.99 7.69
C ALA A 136 -14.16 21.46 7.77
N ARG A 137 -13.42 21.94 6.77
CA ARG A 137 -12.97 23.32 6.62
C ARG A 137 -13.57 23.98 5.38
N GLY A 138 -13.39 25.30 5.25
CA GLY A 138 -13.81 26.04 4.07
C GLY A 138 -15.32 26.31 3.98
N GLY A 139 -16.02 26.33 5.13
CA GLY A 139 -17.47 26.51 5.18
C GLY A 139 -18.27 25.22 4.94
N GLU A 140 -17.59 24.12 4.60
CA GLU A 140 -18.17 22.80 4.47
C GLU A 140 -18.55 22.20 5.83
N GLN A 141 -19.51 21.28 5.80
CA GLN A 141 -20.03 20.62 6.99
C GLN A 141 -19.60 19.15 7.04
N GLY A 142 -19.64 18.60 8.26
CA GLY A 142 -19.32 17.21 8.53
C GLY A 142 -18.01 17.04 9.29
N ARG A 143 -17.75 15.81 9.69
CA ARG A 143 -16.55 15.41 10.42
C ARG A 143 -16.09 14.01 10.00
N LEU A 144 -14.84 13.70 10.27
CA LEU A 144 -14.29 12.36 10.11
C LEU A 144 -15.16 11.31 10.85
N ASP A 145 -15.58 10.28 10.13
CA ASP A 145 -16.14 9.06 10.72
C ASP A 145 -14.99 8.25 11.34
N LEU A 146 -14.66 8.59 12.58
CA LEU A 146 -13.48 8.05 13.25
C LEU A 146 -13.51 6.52 13.43
N PRO A 147 -14.65 5.88 13.80
CA PRO A 147 -14.75 4.43 13.82
C PRO A 147 -14.43 3.75 12.48
N ARG A 148 -15.02 4.26 11.38
CA ARG A 148 -14.78 3.71 10.04
C ARG A 148 -13.37 3.98 9.55
N ALA A 149 -12.85 5.19 9.76
CA ALA A 149 -11.49 5.56 9.40
C ALA A 149 -10.45 4.73 10.15
N PHE A 150 -10.67 4.45 11.44
CA PHE A 150 -9.79 3.58 12.20
C PHE A 150 -9.86 2.13 11.73
N SER A 151 -11.06 1.61 11.45
CA SER A 151 -11.20 0.25 10.88
C SER A 151 -10.53 0.11 9.52
N LEU A 152 -10.56 1.16 8.69
CA LEU A 152 -9.80 1.20 7.44
C LEU A 152 -8.29 1.06 7.71
N VAL A 153 -7.72 1.86 8.61
CA VAL A 153 -6.29 1.78 8.98
C VAL A 153 -5.94 0.40 9.53
N GLU A 154 -6.74 -0.12 10.46
CA GLU A 154 -6.49 -1.43 11.07
C GLU A 154 -6.49 -2.55 10.03
N LEU A 155 -7.48 -2.59 9.13
CA LEU A 155 -7.56 -3.59 8.07
C LEU A 155 -6.44 -3.44 7.03
N LEU A 156 -5.98 -2.23 6.74
CA LEU A 156 -4.81 -2.00 5.89
C LEU A 156 -3.53 -2.59 6.51
N LEU A 157 -3.36 -2.45 7.83
CA LEU A 157 -2.17 -2.96 8.53
C LEU A 157 -2.25 -4.46 8.78
N GLN A 158 -3.45 -5.03 8.90
CA GLN A 158 -3.65 -6.46 9.16
C GLN A 158 -3.87 -7.30 7.90
N ASP A 159 -3.76 -6.73 6.70
CA ASP A 159 -3.93 -7.50 5.47
C ASP A 159 -2.86 -8.59 5.36
N PRO A 160 -3.23 -9.86 5.14
CA PRO A 160 -2.29 -10.97 5.17
C PRO A 160 -1.50 -11.15 3.86
N GLU A 161 -1.86 -10.44 2.78
CA GLU A 161 -1.26 -10.63 1.47
C GLU A 161 -0.40 -9.43 1.02
N THR A 162 -0.71 -8.22 1.50
CA THR A 162 -0.09 -6.99 1.02
C THR A 162 0.38 -6.11 2.18
N GLU A 163 1.70 -5.98 2.33
CA GLU A 163 2.30 -5.12 3.35
C GLU A 163 2.21 -3.63 2.98
N VAL A 164 1.65 -2.83 3.88
CA VAL A 164 1.54 -1.38 3.74
C VAL A 164 2.82 -0.70 4.20
N GLN A 165 3.40 0.11 3.32
CA GLN A 165 4.56 0.94 3.62
C GLN A 165 4.15 2.26 4.26
N TRP A 166 3.20 2.98 3.69
CA TRP A 166 2.79 4.28 4.20
C TRP A 166 1.29 4.44 4.17
N ILE A 167 0.77 5.14 5.17
CA ILE A 167 -0.57 5.74 5.13
C ILE A 167 -0.36 7.22 5.41
N PHE A 168 -0.26 8.02 4.37
CA PHE A 168 -0.06 9.46 4.53
C PHE A 168 -1.37 10.16 4.91
N CYS A 169 -1.30 10.96 5.96
CA CYS A 169 -2.42 11.75 6.48
C CYS A 169 -1.93 12.96 7.28
N GLU A 170 -2.83 13.92 7.52
CA GLU A 170 -2.54 15.07 8.37
C GLU A 170 -2.17 14.65 9.81
N ARG A 171 -1.22 15.34 10.45
CA ARG A 171 -0.67 14.97 11.78
C ARG A 171 -1.73 14.93 12.89
N GLY A 172 -2.65 15.89 12.91
CA GLY A 172 -3.78 15.91 13.83
C GLY A 172 -4.71 14.73 13.63
N LEU A 173 -5.04 14.37 12.38
CA LEU A 173 -5.84 13.18 12.07
C LEU A 173 -5.15 11.89 12.52
N LYS A 174 -3.83 11.75 12.29
CA LYS A 174 -3.02 10.66 12.89
C LYS A 174 -3.22 10.58 14.40
N ALA A 175 -3.08 11.72 15.10
CA ALA A 175 -3.19 11.75 16.55
C ALA A 175 -4.60 11.33 17.03
N ARG A 176 -5.64 11.68 16.27
CA ARG A 176 -7.02 11.27 16.56
C ARG A 176 -7.24 9.78 16.36
N LEU A 177 -6.74 9.21 15.27
CA LEU A 177 -6.83 7.78 14.97
C LEU A 177 -6.15 6.95 16.06
N LEU A 178 -4.92 7.32 16.45
CA LEU A 178 -4.20 6.61 17.51
C LEU A 178 -4.91 6.72 18.87
N ARG A 179 -5.42 7.92 19.23
CA ARG A 179 -6.19 8.10 20.47
C ARG A 179 -7.48 7.30 20.47
N TYR A 180 -8.17 7.23 19.33
CA TYR A 180 -9.37 6.41 19.18
C TYR A 180 -9.04 4.93 19.36
N GLY A 181 -7.99 4.44 18.68
CA GLY A 181 -7.54 3.06 18.80
C GLY A 181 -7.23 2.67 20.25
N VAL A 182 -6.53 3.53 21.00
CA VAL A 182 -6.29 3.32 22.44
C VAL A 182 -7.61 3.28 23.21
N ALA A 183 -8.53 4.22 22.94
CA ALA A 183 -9.80 4.33 23.67
C ALA A 183 -10.71 3.12 23.45
N VAL A 184 -10.67 2.49 22.28
CA VAL A 184 -11.47 1.28 21.97
C VAL A 184 -10.75 -0.02 22.29
N GLY A 185 -9.54 0.04 22.85
CA GLY A 185 -8.76 -1.15 23.20
C GLY A 185 -8.30 -1.96 21.99
N ALA A 186 -7.89 -1.28 20.91
CA ALA A 186 -7.34 -1.93 19.73
C ALA A 186 -6.07 -2.72 20.05
N ASP A 187 -5.76 -3.70 19.21
CA ASP A 187 -4.56 -4.54 19.35
C ASP A 187 -3.30 -3.67 19.49
N PRO A 188 -2.48 -3.88 20.55
CA PRO A 188 -1.22 -3.16 20.73
C PRO A 188 -0.30 -3.20 19.50
N GLU A 189 -0.29 -4.29 18.75
CA GLU A 189 0.52 -4.41 17.53
C GLU A 189 0.00 -3.49 16.42
N VAL A 190 -1.33 -3.38 16.26
CA VAL A 190 -1.95 -2.42 15.33
C VAL A 190 -1.59 -1.00 15.73
N LEU A 191 -1.68 -0.66 17.01
CA LEU A 191 -1.33 0.67 17.51
C LEU A 191 0.15 1.00 17.30
N PHE A 192 1.02 0.02 17.55
CA PHE A 192 2.44 0.14 17.28
C PHE A 192 2.69 0.41 15.80
N ARG A 193 2.24 -0.47 14.90
CA ARG A 193 2.41 -0.31 13.44
C ARG A 193 1.79 0.99 12.93
N ALA A 194 0.58 1.33 13.35
CA ALA A 194 -0.10 2.58 12.98
C ALA A 194 0.70 3.82 13.39
N SER A 195 1.37 3.80 14.56
CA SER A 195 2.17 4.94 15.02
C SER A 195 3.40 5.23 14.14
N TRP A 196 3.91 4.21 13.43
CA TRP A 196 5.03 4.31 12.49
C TRP A 196 4.56 4.62 11.06
N VAL A 197 3.55 3.89 10.59
CA VAL A 197 3.04 3.91 9.20
C VAL A 197 2.20 5.14 8.89
N LEU A 198 1.36 5.61 9.82
CA LEU A 198 0.63 6.86 9.64
C LEU A 198 1.64 8.00 9.70
N GLN A 199 1.78 8.81 8.65
CA GLN A 199 2.67 9.96 8.67
C GLN A 199 2.12 11.12 7.86
N GLN A 200 2.49 12.34 8.24
CA GLN A 200 2.35 13.46 7.32
C GLN A 200 3.65 13.58 6.52
N PRO A 201 3.60 13.64 5.18
CA PRO A 201 4.80 13.81 4.37
C PRO A 201 5.45 15.17 4.60
N THR A 202 6.78 15.23 4.52
CA THR A 202 7.59 16.44 4.80
C THR A 202 7.83 17.33 3.58
N GLY A 203 7.42 16.90 2.37
CA GLY A 203 7.64 17.62 1.10
C GLY A 203 6.44 17.60 0.15
N ALA A 204 5.23 17.45 0.70
CA ALA A 204 3.97 17.42 -0.02
C ALA A 204 2.85 18.06 0.84
N ALA A 205 1.65 18.19 0.29
CA ALA A 205 0.49 18.64 1.03
C ALA A 205 0.19 17.71 2.24
N PRO A 206 -0.55 18.18 3.25
CA PRO A 206 -0.73 17.43 4.50
C PRO A 206 -1.53 16.13 4.37
N HIS A 207 -2.22 15.89 3.25
CA HIS A 207 -3.20 14.80 3.11
C HIS A 207 -4.33 14.94 4.14
N ASP A 208 -4.91 16.13 4.16
CA ASP A 208 -5.99 16.52 5.07
C ASP A 208 -7.38 16.27 4.47
N ASP A 209 -7.49 15.73 3.26
CA ASP A 209 -8.74 15.34 2.57
C ASP A 209 -8.82 13.85 2.19
N HIS A 210 -7.71 13.10 2.25
CA HIS A 210 -7.67 11.66 1.99
C HIS A 210 -6.52 10.97 2.73
N PHE A 211 -6.58 9.64 2.80
CA PHE A 211 -5.42 8.79 3.03
C PHE A 211 -4.74 8.50 1.70
N HIS A 212 -3.45 8.81 1.57
CA HIS A 212 -2.61 8.24 0.51
C HIS A 212 -1.97 6.98 1.06
N VAL A 213 -2.33 5.82 0.52
CA VAL A 213 -1.78 4.52 0.93
C VAL A 213 -0.70 4.09 -0.07
N ARG A 214 0.43 3.60 0.43
CA ARG A 214 1.48 2.94 -0.36
C ARG A 214 1.74 1.54 0.16
N VAL A 215 1.84 0.57 -0.74
CA VAL A 215 2.23 -0.82 -0.41
C VAL A 215 3.70 -1.07 -0.73
N PHE A 216 4.38 -1.96 -0.02
CA PHE A 216 5.74 -2.43 -0.37
C PHE A 216 5.74 -3.19 -1.71
N CYS A 217 6.93 -3.32 -2.32
CA CYS A 217 7.10 -4.33 -3.35
C CYS A 217 6.89 -5.72 -2.75
N SER A 218 6.24 -6.62 -3.48
CA SER A 218 6.34 -8.05 -3.18
C SER A 218 7.77 -8.56 -3.45
N PRO A 219 8.19 -9.69 -2.85
CA PRO A 219 9.49 -10.30 -3.17
C PRO A 219 9.69 -10.58 -4.66
N ARG A 220 8.61 -10.96 -5.37
CA ARG A 220 8.65 -11.19 -6.83
C ARG A 220 8.87 -9.89 -7.59
N GLU A 221 8.15 -8.83 -7.24
CA GLU A 221 8.31 -7.51 -7.89
C GLU A 221 9.70 -6.93 -7.65
N ARG A 222 10.30 -7.10 -6.45
CA ARG A 222 11.69 -6.67 -6.19
C ARG A 222 12.68 -7.30 -7.15
N ALA A 223 12.55 -8.62 -7.39
CA ALA A 223 13.39 -9.34 -8.34
C ALA A 223 13.23 -8.88 -9.80
N LEU A 224 12.17 -8.13 -10.10
CA LEU A 224 11.85 -7.61 -11.43
C LEU A 224 12.06 -6.08 -11.53
N GLY A 225 12.74 -5.47 -10.56
CA GLY A 225 13.11 -4.06 -10.59
C GLY A 225 12.15 -3.11 -9.88
N CYS A 226 11.22 -3.62 -9.06
CA CYS A 226 10.48 -2.78 -8.12
C CYS A 226 11.39 -2.25 -7.00
N GLU A 227 11.30 -0.96 -6.72
CA GLU A 227 12.14 -0.32 -5.71
C GLU A 227 11.31 0.25 -4.55
N ASP A 228 11.63 -0.21 -3.35
CA ASP A 228 11.20 0.42 -2.10
C ASP A 228 12.17 1.54 -1.72
N ARG A 229 11.66 2.63 -1.17
CA ARG A 229 12.50 3.66 -0.54
C ARG A 229 12.42 3.52 0.97
N PRO A 230 13.53 3.72 1.70
CA PRO A 230 13.51 3.71 3.17
C PRO A 230 12.46 4.67 3.76
N PRO A 231 11.96 4.39 4.97
CA PRO A 231 12.33 3.28 5.85
C PRO A 231 11.67 1.96 5.42
N HIS A 232 12.32 0.87 5.85
CA HIS A 232 11.71 -0.46 5.89
C HIS A 232 11.30 -0.71 7.34
N TRP A 233 10.09 -1.25 7.53
CA TRP A 233 9.58 -1.47 8.88
C TRP A 233 10.15 -2.74 9.48
N PRO A 234 10.34 -2.80 10.82
CA PRO A 234 10.98 -3.95 11.47
C PRO A 234 10.19 -5.27 11.32
N TRP A 235 8.89 -5.20 11.00
CA TRP A 235 8.05 -6.37 10.73
C TRP A 235 8.03 -6.80 9.25
N VAL A 236 8.65 -6.04 8.35
CA VAL A 236 8.68 -6.37 6.93
C VAL A 236 9.93 -7.18 6.65
N GLU A 237 9.75 -8.43 6.25
CA GLU A 237 10.84 -9.27 5.77
C GLU A 237 11.40 -8.70 4.46
N MET A 238 12.45 -7.91 4.60
CA MET A 238 13.38 -7.67 3.53
C MET A 238 14.23 -8.93 3.46
N LYS A 239 14.00 -9.81 2.47
CA LYS A 239 15.06 -10.74 2.09
C LYS A 239 16.24 -9.86 1.75
N GLU A 240 17.22 -9.81 2.64
CA GLU A 240 18.51 -9.21 2.36
C GLU A 240 18.95 -9.76 1.01
N ASP A 241 19.26 -8.86 0.07
CA ASP A 241 20.15 -9.21 -1.04
C ASP A 241 21.25 -10.05 -0.43
N SER A 242 21.52 -11.23 -0.99
CA SER A 242 22.56 -12.14 -0.55
C SER A 242 23.86 -11.36 -0.30
N ALA A 243 24.03 -10.87 0.92
CA ALA A 243 25.27 -10.40 1.44
C ALA A 243 26.10 -11.67 1.44
N ARG A 244 27.14 -11.66 0.61
CA ARG A 244 28.22 -12.64 0.70
C ARG A 244 28.51 -12.82 2.19
N PRO A 245 28.58 -14.06 2.70
CA PRO A 245 28.91 -14.26 4.10
C PRO A 245 30.14 -13.40 4.40
N ASN A 246 29.98 -12.48 5.35
CA ASN A 246 31.08 -11.64 5.77
C ASN A 246 32.08 -12.61 6.40
N GLU A 247 33.23 -12.84 5.75
CA GLU A 247 34.30 -13.75 6.23
C GLU A 247 34.84 -13.36 7.62
N GLY A 248 34.30 -12.30 8.25
CA GLY A 248 34.66 -11.83 9.59
C GLY A 248 33.92 -12.49 10.75
N ASP A 249 32.79 -13.18 10.55
CA ASP A 249 32.02 -13.73 11.69
C ASP A 249 32.62 -15.06 12.21
N ASP A 250 33.36 -15.78 11.37
CA ASP A 250 34.13 -16.97 11.79
C ASP A 250 35.28 -16.61 12.75
N GLN A 251 35.76 -15.35 12.72
CA GLN A 251 36.77 -14.86 13.67
C GLN A 251 36.18 -14.52 15.05
N LEU A 252 34.88 -14.23 15.13
CA LEU A 252 34.22 -13.94 16.41
C LEU A 252 34.01 -15.21 17.25
N LEU A 253 33.74 -16.34 16.61
CA LEU A 253 33.58 -17.63 17.29
C LEU A 253 34.91 -18.20 17.81
N THR A 254 36.03 -17.88 17.16
CA THR A 254 37.37 -18.24 17.64
C THR A 254 37.79 -17.43 18.87
N TRP A 255 37.34 -16.18 19.00
CA TRP A 255 37.65 -15.34 20.17
C TRP A 255 36.84 -15.72 21.43
N ILE A 256 35.63 -16.26 21.27
CA ILE A 256 34.80 -16.70 22.40
C ILE A 256 35.22 -18.11 22.87
N GLY A 257 35.90 -18.90 22.02
CA GLY A 257 36.35 -20.25 22.33
C GLY A 257 37.67 -20.36 23.11
N GLU A 258 38.49 -19.31 23.16
CA GLU A 258 39.80 -19.35 23.84
C GLU A 258 39.86 -18.56 25.18
N GLY A 259 38.76 -17.91 25.57
CA GLY A 259 38.64 -17.24 26.86
C GLY A 259 38.11 -18.17 27.96
N GLY A 260 38.94 -19.11 28.43
CA GLY A 260 38.64 -19.95 29.59
C GLY A 260 38.39 -19.13 30.88
N LEU A 261 37.47 -19.66 31.70
CA LEU A 261 37.23 -19.27 33.10
C LEU A 261 38.49 -19.38 33.97
#